data_AF-A0ABD5SM87-F1
#
_entry.id   AF-A0ABD5SM87-F1
#
_cell.length_a   1.000
_cell.length_b   1.000
_cell.length_c   1.000
_cell.angle_alpha   90.00
_cell.angle_beta   90.00
_cell.angle_gamma   90.00
#
_symmetry.space_group_name_H-M   'P 1'
#
loop_
_entity.id
_entity.type
_entity.pdbx_description
1 polymer ?
#
loop_
_entity_poly.entity_id
_entity_poly.type
_entity_poly.pdbx_seq_one_letter_code
_entity_poly.pdbx_strand_id
1 'polypeptide(L)' 'MADADQTDESLTPAQRLESSNPRIIDAGVATITDMETLQACVAYENQHQQRLPILKQLSQRAEELREES' A
#
# COMPACT_ATOMS: atom_id res chain seq x y z
N MET A 1 15.92 -16.00 23.67
CA MET A 1 14.61 -16.24 23.04
C MET A 1 13.66 -15.22 23.65
N ALA A 2 13.65 -13.99 23.13
CA ALA A 2 12.75 -12.92 23.57
C ALA A 2 11.59 -12.92 22.57
N ASP A 3 10.46 -13.45 22.99
CA ASP A 3 9.32 -12.69 23.51
C ASP A 3 8.63 -11.96 22.36
N ALA A 4 7.49 -12.53 21.98
CA ALA A 4 6.67 -12.12 20.87
C ALA A 4 6.10 -10.74 21.18
N ASP A 5 6.85 -9.73 20.76
CA ASP A 5 6.36 -8.37 20.59
C ASP A 5 5.35 -8.37 19.44
N GLN A 6 4.15 -8.90 19.73
CA GLN A 6 2.95 -8.62 18.97
C GLN A 6 2.57 -7.17 19.27
N THR A 7 3.43 -6.24 18.87
CA THR A 7 3.04 -4.86 18.83
C THR A 7 1.98 -4.76 17.74
N ASP A 8 0.90 -4.08 18.08
CA ASP A 8 -0.08 -3.50 17.18
C ASP A 8 0.60 -2.46 16.24
N GLU A 9 1.79 -2.81 15.71
CA GLU A 9 2.49 -2.14 14.62
C GLU A 9 1.62 -2.35 13.41
N SER A 10 0.67 -1.43 13.30
CA SER A 10 -0.36 -1.37 12.28
C SER A 10 0.37 -1.54 10.95
N LEU A 11 0.19 -2.71 10.31
CA LEU A 11 0.85 -3.06 9.05
C LEU A 11 0.97 -1.82 8.18
N THR A 12 2.20 -1.48 7.77
CA THR A 12 2.41 -0.30 6.93
C THR A 12 1.49 -0.40 5.72
N PRO A 13 1.02 0.72 5.17
CA PRO A 13 0.13 0.71 4.00
C PRO A 13 0.69 -0.16 2.86
N ALA A 14 2.01 -0.22 2.72
CA ALA A 14 2.71 -1.08 1.80
C ALA A 14 2.65 -2.58 2.16
N GLN A 15 2.83 -2.95 3.43
CA GLN A 15 2.74 -4.34 3.89
C GLN A 15 1.31 -4.90 3.77
N ARG A 16 0.27 -4.07 3.84
CA ARG A 16 -1.12 -4.51 3.58
C ARG A 16 -1.30 -4.98 2.12
N LEU A 17 -0.52 -4.45 1.18
CA LEU A 17 -0.53 -4.82 -0.23
C LEU A 17 0.21 -6.14 -0.53
N GLU A 18 0.83 -6.78 0.46
CA GLU A 18 1.49 -8.09 0.30
C GLU A 18 0.51 -9.26 0.13
N SER A 19 -0.76 -9.04 0.43
CA SER A 19 -1.80 -10.05 0.22
C SER A 19 -1.90 -10.44 -1.25
N SER A 20 -1.98 -11.74 -1.54
CA SER A 20 -2.31 -12.25 -2.89
C SER A 20 -3.81 -12.11 -3.22
N ASN A 21 -4.61 -11.61 -2.29
CA ASN A 21 -6.05 -11.41 -2.47
C ASN A 21 -6.33 -10.02 -3.05
N PRO A 22 -6.86 -9.93 -4.29
CA PRO A 22 -7.09 -8.65 -4.96
C PRO A 22 -8.01 -7.72 -4.16
N ARG A 23 -9.01 -8.24 -3.44
CA ARG A 23 -9.92 -7.40 -2.64
C ARG A 23 -9.21 -6.70 -1.48
N ILE A 24 -8.19 -7.33 -0.90
CA ILE A 24 -7.42 -6.75 0.21
C ILE A 24 -6.47 -5.69 -0.33
N ILE A 25 -5.86 -5.94 -1.49
CA ILE A 25 -5.03 -4.96 -2.19
C ILE A 25 -5.88 -3.72 -2.53
N ASP A 26 -7.03 -3.91 -3.17
CA ASP A 26 -7.94 -2.83 -3.58
C ASP A 26 -8.36 -1.98 -2.38
N ALA A 27 -8.77 -2.64 -1.28
CA ALA A 27 -9.11 -1.96 -0.04
C ALA A 27 -7.91 -1.21 0.55
N GLY A 28 -6.72 -1.81 0.53
CA GLY A 28 -5.48 -1.19 0.98
C GLY A 28 -5.17 0.10 0.21
N VAL A 29 -5.24 0.06 -1.12
CA VAL A 29 -5.03 1.23 -1.98
C VAL A 29 -6.09 2.30 -1.72
N ALA A 30 -7.37 1.93 -1.61
CA ALA A 30 -8.47 2.87 -1.39
C ALA A 30 -8.36 3.61 -0.03
N THR A 31 -7.77 2.98 0.99
CA THR A 31 -7.54 3.64 2.28
C THR A 31 -6.41 4.67 2.28
N ILE A 32 -5.64 4.78 1.19
CA ILE A 32 -4.58 5.80 1.07
C ILE A 32 -5.24 7.15 0.79
N THR A 33 -5.02 8.10 1.71
CA THR A 33 -5.60 9.45 1.67
C THR A 33 -4.57 10.55 1.41
N ASP A 34 -3.29 10.21 1.36
CA ASP A 34 -2.20 11.16 1.20
C ASP A 34 -1.13 10.66 0.22
N MET A 35 -0.48 11.62 -0.45
CA MET A 35 0.49 11.34 -1.50
C MET A 35 1.79 10.74 -0.95
N GLU A 36 2.16 11.06 0.30
CA GLU A 36 3.37 10.54 0.96
C GLU A 36 3.27 9.02 1.16
N THR A 37 2.15 8.57 1.74
CA THR A 37 1.83 7.15 1.92
C THR A 37 1.75 6.43 0.58
N LEU A 38 1.15 7.06 -0.44
CA LEU A 38 1.08 6.48 -1.77
C LEU A 38 2.47 6.26 -2.36
N GLN A 39 3.36 7.23 -2.24
CA GLN A 39 4.75 7.12 -2.71
C GLN A 39 5.52 6.03 -1.97
N ALA A 40 5.31 5.88 -0.65
CA ALA A 40 5.90 4.80 0.13
C ALA A 40 5.42 3.42 -0.38
N CYS A 41 4.13 3.26 -0.68
CA CYS A 41 3.58 2.04 -1.29
C CYS A 41 4.19 1.73 -2.66
N VAL A 42 4.35 2.76 -3.52
CA VAL A 42 4.98 2.60 -4.84
C VAL A 42 6.45 2.19 -4.70
N ALA A 43 7.20 2.84 -3.82
CA ALA A 43 8.61 2.53 -3.58
C ALA A 43 8.80 1.12 -3.02
N TYR A 44 7.90 0.68 -2.15
CA TYR A 44 7.91 -0.68 -1.60
C TYR A 44 7.59 -1.72 -2.68
N GLU A 45 6.50 -1.53 -3.43
CA GLU A 45 6.14 -2.46 -4.51
C GLU A 45 7.25 -2.55 -5.56
N ASN A 46 7.90 -1.43 -5.89
CA ASN A 46 9.04 -1.39 -6.82
C ASN A 46 10.29 -2.13 -6.31
N GLN A 47 10.48 -2.27 -5.00
CA GLN A 47 11.63 -2.96 -4.41
C GLN A 47 11.38 -4.46 -4.19
N HIS A 48 10.12 -4.88 -4.06
CA HIS A 48 9.77 -6.25 -3.67
C HIS A 48 9.33 -7.12 -4.86
N GLN A 49 8.10 -6.90 -5.37
CA GLN A 49 7.49 -7.80 -6.37
C GLN A 49 7.24 -7.13 -7.72
N GLN A 50 7.29 -5.79 -7.79
CA GLN A 50 7.06 -4.99 -8.99
C GLN A 50 5.78 -5.38 -9.75
N ARG A 51 4.70 -5.67 -9.01
CA ARG A 51 3.42 -6.09 -9.59
C ARG A 51 2.80 -4.91 -10.34
N LEU A 52 2.92 -4.94 -11.67
CA LEU A 52 2.35 -3.92 -12.56
C LEU A 52 0.86 -3.62 -12.29
N PRO A 53 -0.01 -4.61 -11.98
CA PRO A 53 -1.41 -4.31 -11.65
C PRO A 53 -1.57 -3.41 -10.42
N ILE A 54 -0.74 -3.62 -9.38
CA ILE A 54 -0.79 -2.85 -8.14
C ILE A 54 -0.21 -1.46 -8.37
N LEU A 55 0.91 -1.35 -9.09
CA LEU A 55 1.49 -0.06 -9.46
C LEU A 55 0.49 0.80 -10.26
N LYS A 56 -0.32 0.18 -11.12
CA LYS A 56 -1.39 0.86 -11.86
C LYS A 56 -2.52 1.33 -10.95
N GLN A 57 -2.92 0.53 -9.96
CA GLN A 57 -3.93 0.96 -8.97
C GLN A 57 -3.41 2.12 -8.11
N LEU A 58 -2.14 2.07 -7.70
CA LEU A 58 -1.50 3.16 -6.97
C LEU A 58 -1.43 4.44 -7.83
N SER A 59 -1.12 4.33 -9.13
CA SER A 59 -1.12 5.51 -9.99
C SER A 59 -2.51 6.11 -10.16
N GLN A 60 -3.54 5.27 -10.31
CA GLN A 60 -4.94 5.73 -10.37
C GLN A 60 -5.34 6.45 -9.09
N ARG A 61 -5.03 5.88 -7.92
CA ARG A 61 -5.31 6.53 -6.63
C ARG A 61 -4.57 7.86 -6.49
N ALA A 62 -3.37 7.99 -7.06
CA ALA A 62 -2.61 9.24 -7.05
C ALA A 62 -3.27 10.32 -7.92
N GLU A 63 -3.88 9.94 -9.04
CA GLU A 63 -4.67 10.85 -9.88
C GLU A 63 -5.92 11.31 -9.12
N GLU A 64 -6.67 10.39 -8.51
CA GLU A 64 -7.84 10.70 -7.69
C GLU A 64 -7.50 11.70 -6.57
N LEU A 65 -6.45 11.44 -5.79
CA LEU A 65 -6.03 12.34 -4.71
C LEU A 65 -5.64 13.76 -5.21
N ARG A 66 -5.15 13.87 -6.45
CA ARG A 66 -4.85 15.17 -7.08
C ARG A 66 -6.09 15.89 -7.58
N GLU A 67 -7.13 15.16 -7.95
CA GLU A 67 -8.43 15.72 -8.34
C GLU A 67 -9.27 16.10 -7.11
N GLU A 68 -9.09 15.38 -5.99
CA GLU A 68 -9.75 15.63 -4.70
C GLU A 68 -9.14 16.79 -3.89
N SER A 69 -7.97 17.32 -4.28
CA SER A 69 -7.21 18.35 -3.56
C SER A 69 -7.41 19.79 -4.04
#